data_AF-A0A5K0XGX6-F1
#
_entry.id   AF-A0A5K0XGX6-F1
#
_cell.length_a   1.000
_cell.length_b   1.000
_cell.length_c   1.000
_cell.angle_alpha   90.00
_cell.angle_beta   90.00
_cell.angle_gamma   90.00
#
_symmetry.space_group_name_H-M   'P 1'
#
loop_
_entity.id
_entity.type
_entity.pdbx_description
1 polymer ?
#
loop_
_entity_poly.entity_id
_entity_poly.type
_entity_poly.pdbx_seq_one_letter_code
_entity_poly.pdbx_strand_id
1 'polypeptide(L)'
;DIPSVEYGDYVAFNSEKGGTIEGLKEDGILDMDSKLLSHSIPEWLAMKAMIDSWLADALAYELWIGSGGSAVRQIYYSDLPWIIGKALHWKQTQAAKQRLGITMSNTAEREAE
;
A
#
# COMPACT_ATOMS: atom_id res chain seq x y z
N ASP A 1 -1.34 5.68 -11.79
CA ASP A 1 -1.07 5.39 -10.37
C ASP A 1 -2.30 5.64 -9.55
N ILE A 2 -2.53 4.84 -8.51
CA ILE A 2 -3.56 5.10 -7.50
C ILE A 2 -2.81 5.29 -6.18
N PRO A 3 -3.13 6.33 -5.39
CA PRO A 3 -4.15 7.35 -5.65
C PRO A 3 -3.78 8.36 -6.75
N SER A 4 -4.79 8.98 -7.36
CA SER A 4 -4.67 10.16 -8.22
C SER A 4 -5.79 11.13 -7.87
N VAL A 5 -5.57 12.43 -8.10
CA VAL A 5 -6.55 13.48 -7.83
C VAL A 5 -6.73 14.30 -9.09
N GLU A 6 -7.98 14.51 -9.48
CA GLU A 6 -8.38 15.37 -10.58
C GLU A 6 -9.29 16.48 -10.04
N TYR A 7 -8.94 17.74 -10.30
CA TYR A 7 -9.69 18.91 -9.87
C TYR A 7 -9.69 19.99 -10.96
N GLY A 8 -10.80 20.13 -11.68
CA GLY A 8 -10.87 21.03 -12.83
C GLY A 8 -9.83 20.64 -13.89
N ASP A 9 -8.92 21.56 -14.21
CA ASP A 9 -7.81 21.33 -15.14
C ASP A 9 -6.55 20.74 -14.46
N TYR A 10 -6.58 20.51 -13.14
CA TYR A 10 -5.46 19.98 -12.37
C TYR A 10 -5.53 18.46 -12.24
N VAL A 11 -4.41 17.79 -12.47
CA VAL A 11 -4.26 16.34 -12.30
C VAL A 11 -2.95 16.07 -11.56
N ALA A 12 -3.03 15.32 -10.47
CA ALA A 12 -1.86 14.85 -9.73
C ALA A 12 -1.86 13.34 -9.60
N PHE A 13 -0.68 12.74 -9.76
CA PHE A 13 -0.47 11.30 -9.66
C PHE A 13 0.39 10.98 -8.45
N ASN A 14 0.09 9.88 -7.75
CA ASN A 14 0.93 9.46 -6.63
C ASN A 14 2.37 9.07 -7.01
N SER A 15 2.63 8.80 -8.29
CA SER A 15 3.98 8.53 -8.79
C SER A 15 4.84 9.78 -8.97
N GLU A 16 4.24 10.97 -8.88
CA GLU A 16 4.96 12.24 -8.94
C GLU A 16 5.68 12.52 -7.63
N LYS A 17 6.64 13.45 -7.67
CA LYS A 17 7.58 13.69 -6.57
C LYS A 17 6.81 14.15 -5.33
N GLY A 18 6.86 13.36 -4.25
CA GLY A 18 6.12 13.63 -3.01
C GLY A 18 4.70 13.06 -2.96
N GLY A 19 4.22 12.51 -4.08
CA GLY A 19 2.87 11.95 -4.20
C GLY A 19 1.78 13.01 -4.24
N THR A 20 0.54 12.55 -4.33
CA THR A 20 -0.61 13.41 -4.63
C THR A 20 -0.87 14.47 -3.56
N ILE A 21 -0.59 14.14 -2.29
CA ILE A 21 -0.81 15.04 -1.14
C ILE A 21 0.22 16.17 -1.13
N GLU A 22 1.50 15.86 -1.38
CA GLU A 22 2.56 16.88 -1.37
C GLU A 22 2.38 17.83 -2.56
N GLY A 23 2.06 17.30 -3.75
CA GLY A 23 1.75 18.13 -4.92
C GLY A 23 0.58 19.11 -4.67
N LEU A 24 -0.51 18.64 -4.07
CA LEU A 24 -1.65 19.51 -3.72
C LEU A 24 -1.28 20.64 -2.73
N LYS A 25 -0.31 20.39 -1.84
CA LYS A 25 0.18 21.39 -0.89
C LYS A 25 1.11 22.40 -1.57
N GLU A 26 2.07 21.91 -2.36
CA GLU A 26 3.05 22.75 -3.07
C GLU A 26 2.38 23.71 -4.06
N ASP A 27 1.35 23.23 -4.77
CA ASP A 27 0.60 24.03 -5.73
C ASP A 27 -0.44 24.96 -5.08
N GLY A 28 -0.52 24.97 -3.74
CA GLY A 28 -1.41 25.86 -2.99
C GLY A 28 -2.90 25.61 -3.23
N ILE A 29 -3.26 24.45 -3.78
CA ILE A 29 -4.64 24.08 -4.11
C ILE A 29 -5.44 23.80 -2.82
N LEU A 30 -4.79 23.19 -1.82
CA LEU A 30 -5.46 22.83 -0.57
C LEU A 30 -4.48 22.88 0.62
N ASP A 31 -4.82 23.67 1.64
CA ASP A 31 -4.15 23.59 2.95
C ASP A 31 -4.72 22.42 3.76
N MET A 32 -4.07 21.26 3.63
CA MET A 32 -4.44 20.03 4.33
C MET A 32 -4.02 20.03 5.81
N ASP A 33 -3.21 20.99 6.26
CA ASP A 33 -2.72 21.07 7.64
C ASP A 33 -3.49 22.10 8.49
N SER A 34 -4.38 22.88 7.88
CA SER A 34 -5.19 23.94 8.52
C SER A 34 -5.95 23.54 9.79
N LYS A 35 -6.27 22.25 9.96
CA LYS A 35 -6.97 21.71 11.14
C LYS A 35 -6.09 20.84 12.05
N LEU A 36 -4.84 20.63 11.69
CA LEU A 36 -3.92 19.87 12.52
C LEU A 36 -3.44 20.77 13.66
N LEU A 37 -3.70 20.36 14.90
CA LEU A 37 -3.17 21.07 16.06
C LEU A 37 -1.65 20.88 16.07
N SER A 38 -0.87 21.96 16.12
CA SER A 38 0.60 21.90 15.96
C SER A 38 1.29 20.96 16.95
N HIS A 39 0.70 20.81 18.15
CA HIS A 39 1.20 19.90 19.19
C HIS A 39 0.92 18.42 18.94
N SER A 40 0.05 18.08 17.98
CA SER A 40 -0.31 16.70 17.60
C SER A 40 0.43 16.19 16.36
N ILE A 41 1.19 17.06 15.69
CA ILE A 41 1.98 16.71 14.49
C ILE A 41 2.98 15.59 14.80
N PRO A 42 3.76 15.62 15.91
CA PRO A 42 4.73 14.57 16.20
C PRO A 42 4.07 13.19 16.39
N GLU A 43 2.98 13.12 17.15
CA GLU A 43 2.22 11.89 17.38
C GLU A 43 1.60 11.36 16.09
N TRP A 44 1.04 12.25 15.27
CA TRP A 44 0.52 11.89 13.94
C TRP A 44 1.61 11.30 13.04
N LEU A 45 2.80 11.92 12.99
CA LEU A 45 3.93 11.42 12.20
C LEU A 45 4.41 10.06 12.71
N ALA A 46 4.49 9.87 14.02
CA ALA A 46 4.85 8.59 14.61
C ALA A 46 3.83 7.48 14.25
N MET A 47 2.54 7.80 14.34
CA MET A 47 1.47 6.86 13.96
C MET A 47 1.52 6.53 12.46
N LYS A 48 1.69 7.55 11.60
CA LYS A 48 1.87 7.34 10.16
C LYS A 48 3.07 6.44 9.87
N ALA A 49 4.21 6.67 10.52
CA ALA A 49 5.39 5.83 10.34
C ALA A 49 5.16 4.37 10.78
N MET A 50 4.43 4.14 11.87
CA MET A 50 4.03 2.79 12.30
C MET A 50 3.10 2.10 11.28
N ILE A 51 2.15 2.86 10.71
CA ILE A 51 1.24 2.36 9.68
C ILE A 51 2.01 2.00 8.41
N ASP A 52 2.85 2.91 7.93
CA ASP A 52 3.59 2.79 6.66
C ASP A 52 4.69 1.70 6.70
N SER A 53 5.12 1.28 7.90
CA SER A 53 6.11 0.22 8.09
C SER A 53 5.45 -1.10 8.50
N TRP A 54 5.30 -1.33 9.80
CA TRP A 54 4.95 -2.63 10.36
C TRP A 54 3.54 -3.08 9.99
N LEU A 55 2.55 -2.18 10.08
CA LEU A 55 1.17 -2.55 9.78
C LEU A 55 0.97 -2.82 8.29
N ALA A 56 1.57 -1.99 7.41
CA ALA A 56 1.53 -2.21 5.97
C ALA A 56 2.13 -3.56 5.58
N ASP A 57 3.28 -3.93 6.16
CA ASP A 57 3.94 -5.20 5.90
C ASP A 57 3.13 -6.41 6.42
N ALA A 58 2.54 -6.30 7.62
CA ALA A 58 1.67 -7.34 8.18
C ALA A 58 0.39 -7.55 7.35
N LEU A 59 -0.24 -6.45 6.91
CA LEU A 59 -1.42 -6.52 6.04
C LEU A 59 -1.06 -7.12 4.68
N ALA A 60 0.09 -6.77 4.10
CA ALA A 60 0.56 -7.36 2.86
C ALA A 60 0.78 -8.87 3.00
N TYR A 61 1.35 -9.33 4.12
CA TYR A 61 1.48 -10.76 4.40
C TYR A 61 0.13 -11.46 4.42
N GLU A 62 -0.82 -10.98 5.21
CA GLU A 62 -2.11 -11.66 5.34
C GLU A 62 -2.92 -11.64 4.05
N LEU A 63 -2.89 -10.51 3.34
CA LEU A 63 -3.62 -10.35 2.10
C LEU A 63 -3.05 -11.24 1.00
N TRP A 64 -1.72 -11.27 0.80
CA TRP A 64 -1.10 -11.92 -0.36
C TRP A 64 -0.57 -13.33 -0.10
N ILE A 65 -0.38 -13.71 1.16
CA ILE A 65 0.26 -14.99 1.56
C ILE A 65 -0.66 -15.79 2.50
N GLY A 66 -1.11 -15.19 3.61
CA GLY A 66 -1.82 -15.90 4.69
C GLY A 66 -3.25 -16.35 4.34
N SER A 67 -4.05 -15.50 3.68
CA SER A 67 -5.49 -15.74 3.45
C SER A 67 -5.84 -16.68 2.29
N GLY A 68 -4.85 -17.30 1.63
CA GLY A 68 -5.07 -18.18 0.47
C GLY A 68 -5.65 -17.47 -0.77
N GLY A 69 -5.61 -16.12 -0.81
CA GLY A 69 -5.98 -15.31 -1.97
C GLY A 69 -7.48 -15.19 -2.27
N SER A 70 -8.34 -15.79 -1.44
CA SER A 70 -9.80 -15.76 -1.63
C SER A 70 -10.38 -14.34 -1.49
N ALA A 71 -9.97 -13.63 -0.44
CA ALA A 71 -10.34 -12.22 -0.21
C ALA A 71 -9.81 -11.31 -1.32
N VAL A 72 -8.56 -11.51 -1.74
CA VAL A 72 -7.94 -10.76 -2.85
C VAL A 72 -8.73 -10.92 -4.14
N ARG A 73 -9.15 -12.16 -4.45
CA ARG A 73 -9.93 -12.43 -5.64
C ARG A 73 -11.28 -11.71 -5.62
N GLN A 74 -11.94 -11.65 -4.46
CA GLN A 74 -13.21 -10.94 -4.33
C GLN A 74 -13.05 -9.41 -4.40
N ILE A 75 -11.98 -8.85 -3.82
CA ILE A 75 -11.82 -7.41 -3.69
C ILE A 75 -11.16 -6.78 -4.92
N TYR A 76 -10.13 -7.41 -5.49
CA TYR A 76 -9.30 -6.79 -6.54
C TYR A 76 -9.52 -7.38 -7.93
N TYR A 77 -9.97 -8.63 -8.01
CA TYR A 77 -10.00 -9.38 -9.27
C TYR A 77 -11.39 -9.94 -9.62
N SER A 78 -12.45 -9.54 -8.92
CA SER A 78 -13.82 -9.98 -9.17
C SER A 78 -14.27 -9.67 -10.60
N ASP A 79 -13.87 -8.50 -11.08
CA ASP A 79 -14.26 -7.97 -12.39
C ASP A 79 -13.27 -8.35 -13.50
N LEU A 80 -12.18 -9.05 -13.16
CA LEU A 80 -11.15 -9.44 -14.12
C LEU A 80 -11.33 -10.87 -14.63
N PRO A 81 -10.99 -11.14 -15.90
CA PRO A 81 -10.86 -12.51 -16.40
C PRO A 81 -9.93 -13.35 -15.53
N TRP A 82 -10.31 -14.61 -15.31
CA TRP A 82 -9.63 -15.48 -14.33
C TRP A 82 -8.12 -15.61 -14.54
N ILE A 83 -7.67 -15.65 -15.80
CA ILE A 83 -6.24 -15.77 -16.17
C ILE A 83 -5.48 -14.52 -15.72
N ILE A 84 -6.06 -13.34 -15.99
CA ILE A 84 -5.46 -12.04 -15.64
C ILE A 84 -5.38 -11.92 -14.11
N GLY A 85 -6.48 -12.22 -13.41
CA GLY A 85 -6.50 -12.22 -11.94
C GLY A 85 -5.45 -13.16 -11.33
N LYS A 86 -5.26 -14.35 -11.91
CA LYS A 86 -4.25 -15.31 -11.44
C LYS A 86 -2.82 -14.83 -11.67
N ALA A 87 -2.54 -14.23 -12.83
CA ALA A 87 -1.22 -13.69 -13.14
C ALA A 87 -0.87 -12.51 -12.22
N LEU A 88 -1.82 -11.59 -12.01
CA LEU A 88 -1.65 -10.46 -11.10
C LEU A 88 -1.48 -10.92 -9.65
N HIS A 89 -2.28 -11.89 -9.20
CA HIS A 89 -2.13 -12.47 -7.86
C HIS A 89 -0.74 -13.06 -7.66
N TRP A 90 -0.25 -13.87 -8.61
CA TRP A 90 1.08 -14.45 -8.54
C TRP A 90 2.18 -13.38 -8.46
N LYS A 91 2.10 -12.34 -9.30
CA LYS A 91 3.05 -11.22 -9.28
C LYS A 91 3.06 -10.51 -7.92
N GLN A 92 1.89 -10.22 -7.36
CA GLN A 92 1.76 -9.55 -6.05
C GLN A 92 2.27 -10.42 -4.90
N THR A 93 1.95 -11.72 -4.91
CA THR A 93 2.47 -12.66 -3.91
C THR A 93 4.00 -12.75 -3.96
N GLN A 94 4.61 -12.76 -5.14
CA GLN A 94 6.07 -12.74 -5.26
C GLN A 94 6.68 -11.43 -4.75
N ALA A 95 6.09 -10.29 -5.11
CA ALA A 95 6.54 -9.00 -4.61
C ALA A 95 6.44 -8.88 -3.08
N ALA A 96 5.33 -9.34 -2.49
CA ALA A 96 5.13 -9.38 -1.04
C ALA A 96 6.16 -10.29 -0.36
N LYS A 97 6.42 -11.49 -0.90
CA LYS A 97 7.44 -12.41 -0.37
C LYS A 97 8.83 -11.79 -0.39
N GLN A 98 9.22 -11.16 -1.49
CA GLN A 98 10.52 -10.49 -1.61
C GLN A 98 10.66 -9.34 -0.61
N ARG A 99 9.64 -8.48 -0.50
CA ARG A 99 9.63 -7.35 0.43
C ARG A 99 9.76 -7.81 1.89
N LEU A 100 9.10 -8.92 2.25
CA LEU A 100 9.10 -9.48 3.60
C LEU A 100 10.29 -10.43 3.87
N GLY A 101 11.19 -10.65 2.90
CA GLY A 101 12.32 -11.56 3.04
C GLY A 101 11.93 -13.04 3.18
N ILE A 102 10.73 -13.42 2.72
CA ILE A 102 10.20 -14.79 2.79
C ILE A 102 10.79 -15.60 1.64
N THR A 103 11.87 -16.33 1.94
CA THR A 103 12.55 -17.22 1.00
C THR A 103 12.22 -18.68 1.35
N MET A 104 12.21 -19.58 0.36
CA MET A 104 11.91 -21.00 0.61
C MET A 104 12.81 -21.64 1.68
N SER A 105 14.07 -21.19 1.79
CA SER A 105 14.99 -21.59 2.86
C SER A 105 14.49 -21.21 4.25
N ASN A 106 14.01 -19.97 4.44
CA ASN A 106 13.62 -19.43 5.74
C ASN A 106 12.29 -20.04 6.23
N THR A 107 11.38 -20.40 5.32
CA THR A 107 10.14 -21.11 5.67
C THR A 107 10.39 -22.55 6.08
N ALA A 108 11.30 -23.26 5.41
CA ALA A 108 11.62 -24.64 5.74
C ALA A 108 12.31 -24.78 7.11
N GLU A 109 13.15 -23.81 7.48
CA GLU A 109 13.82 -23.78 8.78
C GLU A 109 12.83 -23.52 9.93
N ARG A 110 11.83 -22.65 9.71
CA ARG A 110 10.75 -22.37 10.67
C ARG A 110 9.73 -23.50 10.84
N GLU A 111 9.56 -24.38 9.85
CA GLU A 111 8.69 -25.56 9.95
C GLU A 111 9.39 -26.74 10.64
N ALA A 112 10.72 -26.69 10.78
CA ALA A 112 11.54 -27.72 11.41
C ALA A 112 11.87 -27.45 12.89
N GLU A 113 11.56 -26.25 13.40
CA GLU A 113 11.52 -25.91 14.84
C GLU A 113 10.17 -26.23 15.47
#